data_AF-Q247Z3-F1
#
_entry.id   AF-Q247Z3-F1
#
_cell.length_a   1.000
_cell.length_b   1.000
_cell.length_c   1.000
_cell.angle_alpha   90.00
_cell.angle_beta   90.00
_cell.angle_gamma   90.00
#
_symmetry.space_group_name_H-M   'P 1'
#
loop_
_entity.id
_entity.type
_entity.pdbx_description
1 polymer ?
#
loop_
_entity_poly.entity_id
_entity_poly.type
_entity_poly.pdbx_seq_one_letter_code
_entity_poly.pdbx_strand_id
1 'polypeptide(L)'
;MDSFQIDNKMSNSDKAQKALQKQKKNEENIQKKIDKYGFQKQVQQLVSKGFSDMKGILKALKKSKGDVDLASQILAIAINEQNPSDELIALQQSVGQDQRKNKIMRQIKGSNIPDQVKQEFINSENISKINEKINRNNRVDRENRGIKNKRFQVQKEEEEEIKQDDARKRDNQSDKSSILLSQNYDSLKNEFLIEEYNGQLDQFKLFHEEMQKRGFNDKRKNFKAFKKNSGDQNLALQQLERKKQRGQLKLVQNLEKGQFLKVYIDCDNCYYLEKCFSKFAIKGDFMVIEEKIATLMKVFQRNYENIEVILIFSDSQLLKNRRQMSLFINKSFQILSAIPQFRSTKELYNQLLDSMSQQPNEKSLFISSNRMLQSLLIEKNVKNIMESQRFFKILQDDLIGIEEYAAILCI
;
A
#
# COMPACT_ATOMS: atom_id res chain seq x y z
N MET A 1 -51.64 10.60 -22.21
CA MET A 1 -51.39 9.17 -22.47
C MET A 1 -50.23 8.77 -21.59
N ASP A 2 -50.55 8.30 -20.39
CA ASP A 2 -49.55 7.95 -19.39
C ASP A 2 -48.92 6.61 -19.75
N SER A 3 -47.64 6.63 -20.11
CA SER A 3 -46.88 5.42 -20.40
C SER A 3 -46.57 4.71 -19.09
N PHE A 4 -47.34 3.67 -18.78
CA PHE A 4 -47.02 2.73 -17.71
C PHE A 4 -45.68 2.04 -18.04
N GLN A 5 -44.61 2.45 -17.35
CA GLN A 5 -43.35 1.73 -17.35
C GLN A 5 -43.55 0.44 -16.54
N ILE A 6 -43.70 -0.68 -17.24
CA ILE A 6 -43.71 -2.01 -16.63
C ILE A 6 -42.25 -2.34 -16.27
N ASP A 7 -41.91 -2.17 -15.00
CA ASP A 7 -40.64 -2.61 -14.44
C ASP A 7 -40.52 -4.14 -14.55
N ASN A 8 -39.81 -4.60 -15.57
CA ASN A 8 -39.46 -6.01 -15.74
C ASN A 8 -38.46 -6.45 -14.66
N LYS A 9 -38.98 -6.78 -13.48
CA LYS A 9 -38.21 -7.45 -12.43
C LYS A 9 -37.86 -8.86 -12.92
N MET A 10 -36.60 -9.04 -13.34
CA MET A 10 -36.02 -10.36 -13.62
C MET A 10 -36.36 -11.33 -12.48
N SER A 11 -36.97 -12.46 -12.84
CA SER A 11 -37.36 -13.46 -11.84
C SER A 11 -36.12 -14.07 -11.17
N ASN A 12 -36.29 -14.60 -9.95
CA ASN A 12 -35.19 -15.29 -9.25
C ASN A 12 -34.70 -16.52 -10.05
N SER A 13 -35.57 -17.13 -10.86
CA SER A 13 -35.23 -18.20 -11.79
C SER A 13 -34.21 -17.73 -12.84
N ASP A 14 -34.44 -16.55 -13.44
CA ASP A 14 -33.54 -15.99 -14.45
C ASP A 14 -32.16 -15.66 -13.88
N LYS A 15 -32.10 -15.22 -12.62
CA LYS A 15 -30.83 -14.97 -11.92
C LYS A 15 -30.06 -16.27 -11.69
N ALA A 16 -30.73 -17.33 -11.24
CA ALA A 16 -30.12 -18.64 -11.02
C ALA A 16 -29.61 -19.24 -12.34
N GLN A 17 -30.38 -19.14 -13.43
CA GLN A 17 -29.97 -19.60 -14.75
C GLN A 17 -28.74 -18.84 -15.27
N LYS A 18 -28.69 -17.51 -15.13
CA LYS A 18 -27.50 -16.71 -15.50
C LYS A 18 -26.26 -17.09 -14.69
N ALA A 19 -26.41 -17.36 -13.39
CA ALA A 19 -25.30 -17.81 -12.55
C ALA A 19 -24.75 -19.18 -13.01
N LEU A 20 -25.64 -20.14 -13.30
CA LEU A 20 -25.28 -21.46 -13.79
C LEU A 20 -24.58 -21.41 -15.16
N GLN A 21 -25.06 -20.58 -16.08
CA GLN A 21 -24.40 -20.37 -17.38
C GLN A 21 -22.99 -19.77 -17.22
N LYS A 22 -22.83 -18.81 -16.30
CA LYS A 22 -21.52 -18.21 -16.00
C LYS A 22 -20.56 -19.23 -15.39
N GLN A 23 -21.04 -20.12 -14.54
CA GLN A 23 -20.24 -21.21 -13.97
C GLN A 23 -19.79 -22.20 -15.05
N LYS A 24 -20.70 -22.69 -15.90
CA LYS A 24 -20.36 -23.58 -17.03
C LYS A 24 -19.31 -22.98 -17.95
N LYS A 25 -19.48 -21.71 -18.34
CA LYS A 25 -18.50 -20.99 -19.17
C LYS A 25 -17.13 -20.87 -18.51
N ASN A 26 -17.08 -20.74 -17.18
CA ASN A 26 -15.81 -20.70 -16.45
C ASN A 26 -15.14 -22.08 -16.40
N GLU A 27 -15.91 -23.14 -16.17
CA GLU A 27 -15.43 -24.53 -16.19
C GLU A 27 -14.87 -24.91 -17.57
N GLU A 28 -15.59 -24.59 -18.65
CA GLU A 28 -15.10 -24.78 -20.03
C GLU A 28 -13.78 -24.04 -20.30
N ASN A 29 -13.63 -22.81 -19.80
CA ASN A 29 -12.40 -22.04 -19.97
C ASN A 29 -11.23 -22.62 -19.17
N ILE A 30 -11.49 -23.23 -18.00
CA ILE A 30 -10.47 -23.93 -17.21
C ILE A 30 -10.08 -25.22 -17.92
N GLN A 31 -11.05 -25.98 -18.44
CA GLN A 31 -10.79 -27.21 -19.18
C GLN A 31 -9.92 -26.96 -20.41
N LYS A 32 -10.24 -25.95 -21.23
CA LYS A 32 -9.40 -25.53 -22.38
C LYS A 32 -7.96 -25.21 -21.98
N LYS A 33 -7.74 -24.65 -20.78
CA LYS A 33 -6.39 -24.40 -20.28
C LYS A 33 -5.71 -25.69 -19.85
N ILE A 34 -6.41 -26.58 -19.15
CA ILE A 34 -5.88 -27.91 -18.78
C ILE A 34 -5.43 -28.64 -20.05
N ASP A 35 -6.24 -28.58 -21.11
CA ASP A 35 -5.90 -29.19 -22.40
C ASP A 35 -4.69 -28.54 -23.06
N LYS A 36 -4.65 -27.20 -23.08
CA LYS A 36 -3.51 -26.44 -23.61
C LYS A 36 -2.18 -26.77 -22.94
N TYR A 37 -2.18 -27.08 -21.64
CA TYR A 37 -0.95 -27.42 -20.89
C TYR A 37 -0.66 -28.93 -20.83
N GLY A 38 -1.53 -29.79 -21.36
CA GLY A 38 -1.34 -31.24 -21.32
C GLY A 38 -1.43 -31.84 -19.91
N PHE A 39 -2.27 -31.27 -19.03
CA PHE A 39 -2.38 -31.66 -17.62
C PHE A 39 -3.56 -32.58 -17.30
N GLN A 40 -4.23 -33.17 -18.29
CA GLN A 40 -5.48 -33.91 -18.10
C GLN A 40 -5.33 -35.06 -17.09
N LYS A 41 -4.28 -35.87 -17.23
CA LYS A 41 -4.02 -37.02 -16.34
C LYS A 41 -3.73 -36.58 -14.90
N GLN A 42 -2.93 -35.52 -14.74
CA GLN A 42 -2.54 -34.97 -13.45
C GLN A 42 -3.73 -34.37 -12.70
N VAL A 43 -4.62 -33.67 -13.42
CA VAL A 43 -5.87 -33.16 -12.85
C VAL A 43 -6.74 -34.30 -12.35
N GLN A 44 -6.93 -35.36 -13.14
CA GLN A 44 -7.70 -36.53 -12.70
C GLN A 44 -7.11 -37.18 -11.45
N GLN A 45 -5.77 -37.27 -11.35
CA GLN A 45 -5.10 -37.78 -10.15
C GLN A 45 -5.36 -36.88 -8.92
N LEU A 46 -5.27 -35.56 -9.05
CA LEU A 46 -5.55 -34.64 -7.95
C LEU A 46 -7.04 -34.64 -7.55
N VAL A 47 -7.95 -34.77 -8.51
CA VAL A 47 -9.39 -34.94 -8.22
C VAL A 47 -9.63 -36.24 -7.45
N SER A 48 -8.97 -37.33 -7.84
CA SER A 48 -9.06 -38.61 -7.10
C SER A 48 -8.45 -38.55 -5.70
N LYS A 49 -7.52 -37.62 -5.44
CA LYS A 49 -6.98 -37.29 -4.11
C LYS A 49 -7.91 -36.38 -3.29
N GLY A 50 -9.09 -36.02 -3.79
CA GLY A 50 -10.12 -35.25 -3.07
C GLY A 50 -10.10 -33.73 -3.32
N PHE A 51 -9.25 -33.22 -4.22
CA PHE A 51 -9.23 -31.80 -4.55
C PHE A 51 -10.32 -31.47 -5.59
N SER A 52 -11.23 -30.54 -5.29
CA SER A 52 -12.36 -30.19 -6.17
C SER A 52 -12.24 -28.82 -6.87
N ASP A 53 -11.39 -27.91 -6.38
CA ASP A 53 -11.18 -26.60 -7.01
C ASP A 53 -10.27 -26.71 -8.24
N MET A 54 -10.88 -26.85 -9.42
CA MET A 54 -10.18 -26.95 -10.71
C MET A 54 -9.25 -25.76 -10.99
N LYS A 55 -9.58 -24.55 -10.51
CA LYS A 55 -8.73 -23.37 -10.69
C LYS A 55 -7.49 -23.44 -9.79
N GLY A 56 -7.68 -23.85 -8.55
CA GLY A 56 -6.61 -24.15 -7.60
C GLY A 56 -5.67 -25.23 -8.14
N ILE A 57 -6.22 -26.35 -8.60
CA ILE A 57 -5.47 -27.47 -9.19
C ILE A 57 -4.60 -26.99 -10.37
N LEU A 58 -5.19 -26.29 -11.33
CA LEU A 58 -4.43 -25.77 -12.49
C LEU A 58 -3.30 -24.83 -12.08
N LYS A 59 -3.52 -23.98 -11.06
CA LYS A 59 -2.48 -23.06 -10.55
C LYS A 59 -1.35 -23.83 -9.86
N ALA A 60 -1.67 -24.85 -9.08
CA ALA A 60 -0.70 -25.70 -8.41
C ALA A 60 0.16 -26.46 -9.43
N LEU A 61 -0.47 -27.08 -10.44
CA LEU A 61 0.23 -27.81 -11.51
C LEU A 61 1.15 -26.91 -12.34
N LYS A 62 0.73 -25.67 -12.64
CA LYS A 62 1.64 -24.71 -13.31
C LYS A 62 2.87 -24.39 -12.47
N LYS A 63 2.69 -24.23 -11.15
CA LYS A 63 3.79 -23.89 -10.23
C LYS A 63 4.74 -25.06 -10.03
N SER A 64 4.21 -26.29 -10.01
CA SER A 64 4.98 -27.53 -9.88
C SER A 64 5.47 -28.09 -11.21
N LYS A 65 5.21 -27.41 -12.34
CA LYS A 65 5.54 -27.87 -13.70
C LYS A 65 4.97 -29.26 -14.03
N GLY A 66 3.76 -29.55 -13.54
CA GLY A 66 3.06 -30.80 -13.77
C GLY A 66 3.38 -31.94 -12.79
N ASP A 67 4.25 -31.71 -11.79
CA ASP A 67 4.50 -32.67 -10.71
C ASP A 67 3.26 -32.73 -9.78
N VAL A 68 2.67 -33.93 -9.70
CA VAL A 68 1.40 -34.19 -8.99
C VAL A 68 1.58 -34.18 -7.48
N ASP A 69 2.69 -34.69 -6.97
CA ASP A 69 2.93 -34.77 -5.53
C ASP A 69 3.24 -33.39 -4.99
N LEU A 70 4.09 -32.61 -5.69
CA LEU A 70 4.35 -31.23 -5.31
C LEU A 70 3.09 -30.35 -5.45
N ALA A 71 2.26 -30.56 -6.48
CA ALA A 71 0.98 -29.87 -6.60
C ALA A 71 0.02 -30.19 -5.45
N SER A 72 -0.04 -31.45 -5.02
CA SER A 72 -0.89 -31.87 -3.88
C SER A 72 -0.45 -31.22 -2.56
N GLN A 73 0.86 -31.07 -2.32
CA GLN A 73 1.38 -30.36 -1.15
C GLN A 73 1.00 -28.88 -1.18
N ILE A 74 1.13 -28.22 -2.35
CA ILE A 74 0.73 -26.81 -2.51
C ILE A 74 -0.76 -26.62 -2.22
N LEU A 75 -1.62 -27.54 -2.67
CA LEU A 75 -3.05 -27.50 -2.43
C LEU A 75 -3.41 -27.74 -0.96
N ALA A 76 -2.76 -28.71 -0.31
CA ALA A 76 -2.96 -28.98 1.11
C ALA A 76 -2.59 -27.77 1.99
N ILE A 77 -1.48 -27.09 1.69
CA ILE A 77 -1.10 -25.85 2.38
C ILE A 77 -2.16 -24.77 2.17
N ALA A 78 -2.63 -24.57 0.93
CA ALA A 78 -3.62 -23.55 0.64
C ALA A 78 -4.97 -23.80 1.33
N ILE A 79 -5.38 -25.07 1.50
CA ILE A 79 -6.59 -25.43 2.26
C ILE A 79 -6.38 -25.13 3.74
N ASN A 80 -5.22 -25.50 4.31
CA ASN A 80 -4.89 -25.23 5.70
C ASN A 80 -4.72 -23.73 5.99
N GLU A 81 -4.30 -22.91 5.02
CA GLU A 81 -4.23 -21.46 5.18
C GLU A 81 -5.63 -20.80 5.18
N GLN A 82 -6.59 -21.38 4.46
CA GLN A 82 -7.96 -20.87 4.43
C GLN A 82 -8.77 -21.31 5.65
N ASN A 83 -8.47 -22.49 6.19
CA ASN A 83 -9.08 -23.05 7.39
C ASN A 83 -7.99 -23.60 8.33
N PRO A 84 -7.20 -22.73 8.99
CA PRO A 84 -6.17 -23.20 9.90
C PRO A 84 -6.84 -23.92 11.07
N SER A 85 -6.47 -25.18 11.32
CA SER A 85 -6.96 -25.90 12.49
C SER A 85 -6.45 -25.23 13.76
N ASP A 86 -7.26 -25.21 14.82
CA ASP A 86 -6.90 -24.59 16.11
C ASP A 86 -5.58 -25.15 16.68
N GLU A 87 -5.28 -26.42 16.39
CA GLU A 87 -4.04 -27.09 16.76
C GLU A 87 -2.82 -26.56 15.97
N LEU A 88 -2.99 -26.21 14.68
CA LEU A 88 -1.94 -25.60 13.87
C LEU A 88 -1.71 -24.13 14.25
N ILE A 89 -2.76 -23.42 14.68
CA ILE A 89 -2.67 -22.05 15.21
C ILE A 89 -1.85 -22.08 16.51
N ALA A 90 -2.12 -23.02 17.42
CA ALA A 90 -1.37 -23.20 18.65
C ALA A 90 0.09 -23.63 18.40
N LEU A 91 0.33 -24.53 17.43
CA LEU A 91 1.67 -25.00 17.08
C LEU A 91 2.50 -23.93 16.36
N GLN A 92 1.91 -23.09 15.51
CA GLN A 92 2.61 -21.97 14.88
C GLN A 92 3.01 -20.89 15.89
N GLN A 93 2.19 -20.70 16.94
CA GLN A 93 2.51 -19.81 18.05
C GLN A 93 3.67 -20.35 18.92
N SER A 94 3.77 -21.66 19.12
CA SER A 94 4.86 -22.28 19.92
C SER A 94 6.17 -22.43 19.13
N VAL A 95 6.11 -22.94 17.89
CA VAL A 95 7.28 -23.17 17.02
C VAL A 95 7.95 -21.86 16.60
N GLY A 96 7.18 -20.77 16.47
CA GLY A 96 7.73 -19.43 16.21
C GLY A 96 8.63 -18.90 17.33
N GLN A 97 8.43 -19.35 18.57
CA GLN A 97 9.27 -18.96 19.71
C GLN A 97 10.54 -19.81 19.78
N ASP A 98 10.43 -21.12 19.58
CA ASP A 98 11.57 -22.04 19.66
C ASP A 98 12.54 -21.91 18.48
N GLN A 99 12.05 -21.65 17.26
CA GLN A 99 12.92 -21.42 16.11
C GLN A 99 13.71 -20.10 16.22
N ARG A 100 13.14 -19.07 16.86
CA ARG A 100 13.87 -17.83 17.17
C ARG A 100 14.98 -18.08 18.19
N LYS A 101 14.71 -18.84 19.25
CA LYS A 101 15.67 -19.18 20.30
C LYS A 101 16.83 -20.05 19.77
N ASN A 102 16.51 -21.07 18.96
CA ASN A 102 17.51 -21.98 18.38
C ASN A 102 18.38 -21.32 17.30
N LYS A 103 17.82 -20.40 16.51
CA LYS A 103 18.58 -19.63 15.52
C LYS A 103 19.59 -18.70 16.17
N ILE A 104 19.21 -18.04 17.27
CA ILE A 104 20.11 -17.18 18.06
C ILE A 104 21.24 -18.02 18.69
N MET A 105 20.92 -19.18 19.27
CA MET A 105 21.91 -20.08 19.87
C MET A 105 22.94 -20.63 18.88
N ARG A 106 22.53 -20.99 17.66
CA ARG A 106 23.47 -21.45 16.61
C ARG A 106 24.38 -20.34 16.11
N GLN A 107 23.87 -19.11 16.03
CA GLN A 107 24.66 -17.95 15.60
C GLN A 107 25.70 -17.52 16.66
N ILE A 108 25.41 -17.70 17.95
CA ILE A 108 26.37 -17.47 19.03
C ILE A 108 27.49 -18.51 19.02
N LYS A 109 27.16 -19.80 18.80
CA LYS A 109 28.16 -20.89 18.77
C LYS A 109 29.17 -20.79 17.63
N GLY A 110 28.81 -20.16 16.51
CA GLY A 110 29.70 -19.98 15.35
C GLY A 110 30.55 -18.70 15.38
N SER A 111 30.50 -17.92 16.47
CA SER A 111 31.20 -16.63 16.56
C SER A 111 32.45 -16.71 17.46
N ASN A 112 33.54 -16.03 17.05
CA ASN A 112 34.80 -15.91 17.79
C ASN A 112 34.67 -14.95 18.99
N ILE A 113 33.67 -15.19 19.84
CA ILE A 113 33.44 -14.43 21.06
C ILE A 113 34.07 -15.21 22.23
N PRO A 114 34.82 -14.56 23.15
CA PRO A 114 35.42 -15.21 24.31
C PRO A 114 34.38 -15.92 25.18
N ASP A 115 34.71 -17.10 25.71
CA ASP A 115 33.74 -17.97 26.42
C ASP A 115 33.19 -17.36 27.71
N GLN A 116 33.92 -16.43 28.34
CA GLN A 116 33.43 -15.64 29.49
C GLN A 116 32.23 -14.76 29.09
N VAL A 117 32.27 -14.15 27.90
CA VAL A 117 31.17 -13.34 27.37
C VAL A 117 29.99 -14.24 26.98
N LYS A 118 30.24 -15.48 26.52
CA LYS A 118 29.18 -16.46 26.23
C LYS A 118 28.43 -16.93 27.49
N GLN A 119 29.08 -16.94 28.66
CA GLN A 119 28.41 -17.26 29.93
C GLN A 119 27.59 -16.08 30.48
N GLU A 120 28.07 -14.83 30.33
CA GLU A 120 27.26 -13.63 30.65
C GLU A 120 26.04 -13.47 29.71
N PHE A 121 26.11 -14.04 28.51
CA PHE A 121 25.08 -14.07 27.47
C PHE A 121 23.79 -14.80 27.87
N ILE A 122 23.86 -15.75 28.82
CA ILE A 122 22.69 -16.50 29.29
C ILE A 122 21.85 -15.64 30.27
N ASN A 123 22.44 -14.59 30.86
CA ASN A 123 21.86 -13.87 31.99
C ASN A 123 21.58 -12.37 31.78
N SER A 124 21.65 -11.80 30.56
CA SER A 124 21.31 -10.37 30.39
C SER A 124 20.60 -9.98 29.08
N GLU A 125 19.56 -9.15 29.22
CA GLU A 125 18.78 -8.51 28.15
C GLU A 125 19.61 -7.47 27.40
N ASN A 126 20.16 -7.82 26.23
CA ASN A 126 20.67 -6.83 25.26
C ASN A 126 20.54 -7.32 23.81
N ILE A 127 19.32 -7.69 23.41
CA ILE A 127 18.96 -8.26 22.10
C ILE A 127 19.05 -7.24 20.93
N SER A 128 18.94 -5.93 21.22
CA SER A 128 18.77 -4.88 20.20
C SER A 128 20.02 -4.65 19.33
N LYS A 129 21.21 -4.51 19.94
CA LYS A 129 22.45 -4.15 19.22
C LYS A 129 23.01 -5.28 18.34
N ILE A 130 22.59 -6.52 18.58
CA ILE A 130 23.10 -7.71 17.88
C ILE A 130 22.28 -7.99 16.60
N ASN A 131 20.98 -7.70 16.61
CA ASN A 131 20.12 -7.81 15.42
C ASN A 131 20.59 -6.89 14.27
N GLU A 132 21.18 -5.74 14.58
CA GLU A 132 21.76 -4.84 13.58
C GLU A 132 22.97 -5.43 12.85
N LYS A 133 23.84 -6.17 13.56
CA LYS A 133 25.03 -6.80 12.95
C LYS A 133 24.66 -8.01 12.09
N ILE A 134 23.68 -8.82 12.51
CA ILE A 134 23.21 -10.01 11.79
C ILE A 134 22.47 -9.62 10.49
N ASN A 135 21.73 -8.53 10.50
CA ASN A 135 21.01 -8.05 9.31
C ASN A 135 21.95 -7.53 8.20
N ARG A 136 23.16 -7.06 8.54
CA ARG A 136 24.15 -6.63 7.54
C ARG A 136 24.72 -7.80 6.74
N ASN A 137 24.98 -8.94 7.38
CA ASN A 137 25.59 -10.09 6.71
C ASN A 137 24.60 -10.86 5.80
N ASN A 138 23.30 -10.91 6.15
CA ASN A 138 22.27 -11.57 5.33
C ASN A 138 21.91 -10.82 4.03
N ARG A 139 22.39 -9.57 3.86
CA ARG A 139 22.10 -8.73 2.70
C ARG A 139 22.94 -9.13 1.48
N VAL A 140 24.17 -9.57 1.71
CA VAL A 140 25.13 -9.99 0.65
C VAL A 140 24.69 -11.30 -0.02
N ASP A 141 24.10 -12.23 0.73
CA ASP A 141 23.64 -13.53 0.18
C ASP A 141 22.35 -13.43 -0.65
N ARG A 142 21.55 -12.38 -0.47
CA ARG A 142 20.31 -12.16 -1.23
C ARG A 142 20.56 -11.55 -2.62
N GLU A 143 21.62 -10.76 -2.76
CA GLU A 143 21.99 -10.11 -4.03
C GLU A 143 22.43 -11.14 -5.09
N ASN A 144 23.05 -12.25 -4.69
CA ASN A 144 23.47 -13.31 -5.60
C ASN A 144 22.33 -14.20 -6.13
N ARG A 145 21.15 -14.22 -5.49
CA ARG A 145 19.99 -15.01 -5.96
C ARG A 145 19.08 -14.26 -6.91
N GLY A 146 19.15 -12.91 -6.94
CA GLY A 146 18.29 -12.06 -7.75
C GLY A 146 18.58 -12.06 -9.26
N ILE A 147 19.75 -12.56 -9.68
CA ILE A 147 20.21 -12.48 -11.08
C ILE A 147 19.58 -13.57 -11.97
N LYS A 148 19.20 -14.74 -11.42
CA LYS A 148 18.64 -15.86 -12.21
C LYS A 148 17.15 -15.72 -12.57
N ASN A 149 16.37 -14.88 -11.87
CA ASN A 149 14.93 -14.72 -12.13
C ASN A 149 14.57 -13.66 -13.20
N LYS A 150 15.53 -12.82 -13.62
CA LYS A 150 15.29 -11.71 -14.55
C LYS A 150 15.01 -12.11 -16.01
N ARG A 151 15.35 -13.34 -16.43
CA ARG A 151 15.12 -13.81 -17.81
C ARG A 151 13.68 -14.30 -18.08
N PHE A 152 12.91 -14.62 -17.03
CA PHE A 152 11.55 -15.17 -17.18
C PHE A 152 10.43 -14.12 -17.13
N GLN A 153 10.74 -12.89 -16.72
CA GLN A 153 9.73 -11.86 -16.46
C GLN A 153 9.44 -10.98 -17.69
N VAL A 154 10.44 -10.76 -18.54
CA VAL A 154 10.33 -9.95 -19.77
C VAL A 154 9.39 -10.59 -20.81
N GLN A 155 9.35 -11.92 -20.93
CA GLN A 155 8.44 -12.61 -21.86
C GLN A 155 6.97 -12.59 -21.42
N LYS A 156 6.68 -12.26 -20.16
CA LYS A 156 5.32 -12.30 -19.60
C LYS A 156 4.61 -10.96 -19.71
N GLU A 157 5.36 -9.87 -19.79
CA GLU A 157 4.84 -8.50 -19.89
C GLU A 157 4.35 -8.20 -21.33
N GLU A 158 5.01 -8.75 -22.35
CA GLU A 158 4.57 -8.63 -23.76
C GLU A 158 3.26 -9.41 -24.05
N GLU A 159 2.97 -10.51 -23.35
CA GLU A 159 1.72 -11.29 -23.52
C GLU A 159 0.50 -10.67 -22.80
N GLU A 160 0.70 -9.73 -21.87
CA GLU A 160 -0.39 -9.04 -21.16
C GLU A 160 -0.80 -7.75 -21.86
N GLU A 161 0.12 -7.10 -22.59
CA GLU A 161 -0.16 -5.89 -23.36
C GLU A 161 -1.09 -6.18 -24.56
N ILE A 162 -0.90 -7.33 -25.23
CA ILE A 162 -1.76 -7.78 -26.35
C ILE A 162 -3.21 -8.10 -25.89
N LYS A 163 -3.42 -8.46 -24.62
CA LYS A 163 -4.77 -8.82 -24.10
C LYS A 163 -5.58 -7.63 -23.61
N GLN A 164 -4.94 -6.49 -23.35
CA GLN A 164 -5.64 -5.30 -22.86
C GLN A 164 -6.33 -4.50 -23.98
N ASP A 165 -5.86 -4.61 -25.22
CA ASP A 165 -6.48 -3.90 -26.36
C ASP A 165 -7.76 -4.58 -26.88
N ASP A 166 -7.90 -5.89 -26.71
CA ASP A 166 -9.13 -6.62 -27.04
C ASP A 166 -10.28 -6.40 -26.04
N ALA A 167 -9.96 -6.01 -24.80
CA ALA A 167 -10.95 -5.73 -23.76
C ALA A 167 -11.59 -4.34 -23.90
N ARG A 168 -10.88 -3.36 -24.50
CA ARG A 168 -11.33 -1.97 -24.60
C ARG A 168 -12.40 -1.71 -25.68
N LYS A 169 -12.77 -2.72 -26.48
CA LYS A 169 -13.78 -2.60 -27.54
C LYS A 169 -15.19 -3.08 -27.15
N ARG A 170 -15.45 -3.48 -25.89
CA ARG A 170 -16.75 -4.07 -25.48
C ARG A 170 -17.59 -3.29 -24.48
N ASP A 171 -17.10 -2.21 -23.89
CA ASP A 171 -17.82 -1.50 -22.82
C ASP A 171 -18.28 -0.11 -23.25
N ASN A 172 -19.26 -0.04 -24.14
CA ASN A 172 -20.00 1.21 -24.41
C ASN A 172 -21.46 0.95 -24.82
N GLN A 173 -22.16 0.09 -24.07
CA GLN A 173 -23.64 0.07 -24.02
C GLN A 173 -24.14 -0.79 -22.86
N SER A 174 -24.19 -0.22 -21.65
CA SER A 174 -24.98 -0.76 -20.52
C SER A 174 -25.00 0.29 -19.40
N ASP A 175 -26.04 0.52 -18.62
CA ASP A 175 -27.48 0.31 -18.77
C ASP A 175 -28.05 1.04 -17.54
N LYS A 176 -28.99 1.97 -17.70
CA LYS A 176 -29.59 2.69 -16.55
C LYS A 176 -30.29 1.74 -15.56
N SER A 177 -30.62 0.52 -15.98
CA SER A 177 -31.15 -0.57 -15.15
C SER A 177 -30.12 -1.17 -14.18
N SER A 178 -28.83 -1.11 -14.50
CA SER A 178 -27.75 -1.63 -13.62
C SER A 178 -27.56 -0.78 -12.36
N ILE A 179 -27.84 0.52 -12.44
CA ILE A 179 -27.72 1.47 -11.33
C ILE A 179 -28.81 1.20 -10.28
N LEU A 180 -30.06 0.96 -10.70
CA LEU A 180 -31.18 0.64 -9.79
C LEU A 180 -31.03 -0.73 -9.11
N LEU A 181 -30.50 -1.74 -9.82
CA LEU A 181 -30.19 -3.04 -9.22
C LEU A 181 -29.03 -2.97 -8.23
N SER A 182 -28.05 -2.07 -8.43
CA SER A 182 -26.96 -1.86 -7.48
C SER A 182 -27.43 -1.22 -6.17
N GLN A 183 -28.38 -0.28 -6.24
CA GLN A 183 -28.92 0.42 -5.06
C GLN A 183 -29.69 -0.53 -4.12
N ASN A 184 -30.48 -1.44 -4.68
CA ASN A 184 -31.20 -2.46 -3.89
C ASN A 184 -30.26 -3.53 -3.31
N TYR A 185 -29.18 -3.88 -4.03
CA TYR A 185 -28.20 -4.84 -3.54
C TYR A 185 -27.37 -4.27 -2.38
N ASP A 186 -27.01 -2.98 -2.44
CA ASP A 186 -26.32 -2.30 -1.34
C ASP A 186 -27.21 -2.16 -0.10
N SER A 187 -28.52 -1.97 -0.27
CA SER A 187 -29.48 -1.96 0.86
C SER A 187 -29.54 -3.31 1.58
N LEU A 188 -29.71 -4.41 0.84
CA LEU A 188 -29.76 -5.77 1.42
C LEU A 188 -28.43 -6.18 2.04
N LYS A 189 -27.30 -5.78 1.43
CA LYS A 189 -25.97 -6.04 1.98
C LYS A 189 -25.71 -5.24 3.26
N ASN A 190 -26.34 -4.08 3.43
CA ASN A 190 -26.27 -3.30 4.65
C ASN A 190 -27.05 -3.95 5.81
N GLU A 191 -28.17 -4.61 5.55
CA GLU A 191 -28.88 -5.40 6.58
C GLU A 191 -28.07 -6.63 7.01
N PHE A 192 -27.51 -7.37 6.05
CA PHE A 192 -26.77 -8.59 6.33
C PHE A 192 -25.45 -8.37 7.11
N LEU A 193 -24.71 -7.28 6.80
CA LEU A 193 -23.48 -6.91 7.53
C LEU A 193 -23.75 -6.48 8.98
N ILE A 194 -24.99 -6.14 9.30
CA ILE A 194 -25.43 -5.67 10.61
C ILE A 194 -25.93 -6.84 11.47
N GLU A 195 -26.62 -7.82 10.87
CA GLU A 195 -27.06 -9.06 11.55
C GLU A 195 -25.90 -9.96 12.00
N GLU A 196 -24.74 -9.91 11.33
CA GLU A 196 -23.55 -10.67 11.73
C GLU A 196 -22.98 -10.21 13.10
N TYR A 197 -23.48 -9.10 13.67
CA TYR A 197 -23.02 -8.51 14.93
C TYR A 197 -24.10 -8.53 16.03
N ASN A 198 -24.72 -9.69 16.24
CA ASN A 198 -25.86 -9.90 17.14
C ASN A 198 -25.68 -9.47 18.61
N GLY A 199 -24.47 -9.13 19.08
CA GLY A 199 -24.22 -8.63 20.43
C GLY A 199 -24.00 -7.11 20.58
N GLN A 200 -23.76 -6.36 19.49
CA GLN A 200 -23.47 -4.91 19.56
C GLN A 200 -24.47 -4.06 18.79
N LEU A 201 -25.56 -4.65 18.32
CA LEU A 201 -26.55 -3.98 17.50
C LEU A 201 -27.15 -2.76 18.22
N ASP A 202 -27.49 -2.91 19.49
CA ASP A 202 -28.13 -1.83 20.26
C ASP A 202 -27.13 -0.73 20.64
N GLN A 203 -25.89 -1.09 20.97
CA GLN A 203 -24.82 -0.11 21.15
C GLN A 203 -24.55 0.69 19.87
N PHE A 204 -24.58 0.02 18.70
CA PHE A 204 -24.42 0.67 17.42
C PHE A 204 -25.61 1.57 17.07
N LYS A 205 -26.85 1.18 17.37
CA LYS A 205 -28.04 2.04 17.15
C LYS A 205 -27.90 3.36 17.92
N LEU A 206 -27.59 3.28 19.22
CA LEU A 206 -27.36 4.47 20.06
C LEU A 206 -26.22 5.36 19.51
N PHE A 207 -25.09 4.74 19.16
CA PHE A 207 -23.97 5.45 18.54
C PHE A 207 -24.38 6.12 17.21
N HIS A 208 -25.14 5.43 16.36
CA HIS A 208 -25.56 5.97 15.07
C HIS A 208 -26.49 7.18 15.22
N GLU A 209 -27.45 7.12 16.15
CA GLU A 209 -28.33 8.24 16.48
C GLU A 209 -27.52 9.46 16.99
N GLU A 210 -26.51 9.24 17.83
CA GLU A 210 -25.61 10.31 18.25
C GLU A 210 -24.82 10.89 17.06
N MET A 211 -24.32 10.03 16.17
CA MET A 211 -23.58 10.45 14.99
C MET A 211 -24.45 11.27 14.01
N GLN A 212 -25.74 10.94 13.87
CA GLN A 212 -26.68 11.74 13.09
C GLN A 212 -26.83 13.16 13.65
N LYS A 213 -26.91 13.32 14.98
CA LYS A 213 -26.94 14.64 15.64
C LYS A 213 -25.68 15.47 15.36
N ARG A 214 -24.53 14.83 15.12
CA ARG A 214 -23.26 15.48 14.75
C ARG A 214 -23.08 15.67 13.22
N GLY A 215 -24.10 15.32 12.43
CA GLY A 215 -24.12 15.46 10.97
C GLY A 215 -23.47 14.30 10.20
N PHE A 216 -23.26 13.15 10.83
CA PHE A 216 -22.76 11.92 10.19
C PHE A 216 -23.93 10.97 9.88
N ASN A 217 -24.63 11.21 8.77
CA ASN A 217 -25.85 10.49 8.42
C ASN A 217 -25.62 9.12 7.76
N ASP A 218 -24.38 8.81 7.36
CA ASP A 218 -24.03 7.58 6.65
C ASP A 218 -23.86 6.41 7.63
N LYS A 219 -24.93 5.62 7.81
CA LYS A 219 -24.98 4.44 8.70
C LYS A 219 -23.81 3.47 8.48
N ARG A 220 -23.42 3.24 7.22
CA ARG A 220 -22.34 2.30 6.86
C ARG A 220 -20.97 2.82 7.27
N LYS A 221 -20.71 4.12 7.07
CA LYS A 221 -19.46 4.75 7.53
C LYS A 221 -19.38 4.74 9.06
N ASN A 222 -20.49 5.01 9.74
CA ASN A 222 -20.58 4.98 11.19
C ASN A 222 -20.31 3.56 11.72
N PHE A 223 -20.98 2.54 11.18
CA PHE A 223 -20.76 1.14 11.57
C PHE A 223 -19.31 0.71 11.35
N LYS A 224 -18.73 1.05 10.20
CA LYS A 224 -17.33 0.74 9.90
C LYS A 224 -16.36 1.43 10.86
N ALA A 225 -16.63 2.66 11.28
CA ALA A 225 -15.83 3.37 12.26
C ALA A 225 -15.96 2.72 13.65
N PHE A 226 -17.19 2.43 14.08
CA PHE A 226 -17.48 1.75 15.34
C PHE A 226 -16.78 0.39 15.43
N LYS A 227 -16.98 -0.47 14.42
CA LYS A 227 -16.34 -1.79 14.32
C LYS A 227 -14.81 -1.71 14.31
N LYS A 228 -14.23 -0.74 13.59
CA LYS A 228 -12.76 -0.60 13.50
C LYS A 228 -12.13 -0.20 14.84
N ASN A 229 -12.87 0.49 15.70
CA ASN A 229 -12.40 0.89 17.03
C ASN A 229 -13.00 0.01 18.13
N SER A 230 -13.33 -1.25 17.82
CA SER A 230 -13.80 -2.25 18.79
C SER A 230 -15.02 -1.83 19.61
N GLY A 231 -15.88 -0.98 19.04
CA GLY A 231 -17.08 -0.45 19.71
C GLY A 231 -16.83 0.77 20.61
N ASP A 232 -15.61 1.31 20.67
CA ASP A 232 -15.34 2.57 21.36
C ASP A 232 -15.94 3.75 20.58
N GLN A 233 -17.00 4.34 21.15
CA GLN A 233 -17.74 5.44 20.55
C GLN A 233 -16.89 6.71 20.39
N ASN A 234 -16.04 7.02 21.37
CA ASN A 234 -15.20 8.22 21.34
C ASN A 234 -14.13 8.13 20.25
N LEU A 235 -13.47 6.97 20.13
CA LEU A 235 -12.48 6.74 19.08
C LEU A 235 -13.14 6.70 17.68
N ALA A 236 -14.32 6.08 17.57
CA ALA A 236 -15.07 6.04 16.32
C ALA A 236 -15.51 7.44 15.86
N LEU A 237 -16.02 8.26 16.77
CA LEU A 237 -16.35 9.66 16.55
C LEU A 237 -15.11 10.46 16.13
N GLN A 238 -14.01 10.37 16.89
CA GLN A 238 -12.75 11.05 16.54
C GLN A 238 -12.28 10.67 15.14
N GLN A 239 -12.44 9.40 14.74
CA GLN A 239 -12.12 8.94 13.40
C GLN A 239 -13.03 9.56 12.32
N LEU A 240 -14.34 9.67 12.59
CA LEU A 240 -15.31 10.29 11.69
C LEU A 240 -15.04 11.79 11.53
N GLU A 241 -14.79 12.50 12.63
CA GLU A 241 -14.41 13.91 12.63
C GLU A 241 -13.13 14.16 11.84
N ARG A 242 -12.08 13.37 12.06
CA ARG A 242 -10.85 13.43 11.26
C ARG A 242 -11.12 13.23 9.76
N LYS A 243 -12.00 12.29 9.40
CA LYS A 243 -12.39 12.07 7.99
C LYS A 243 -13.17 13.26 7.41
N LYS A 244 -14.07 13.86 8.19
CA LYS A 244 -14.83 15.06 7.79
C LYS A 244 -13.90 16.24 7.57
N GLN A 245 -12.99 16.49 8.51
CA GLN A 245 -11.94 17.51 8.38
C GLN A 245 -11.09 17.27 7.14
N ARG A 246 -10.67 16.02 6.88
CA ARG A 246 -9.95 15.65 5.65
C ARG A 246 -10.73 15.96 4.38
N GLY A 247 -12.04 15.70 4.36
CA GLY A 247 -12.90 16.00 3.21
C GLY A 247 -13.11 17.49 2.97
N GLN A 248 -12.96 18.32 4.00
CA GLN A 248 -13.05 19.77 3.92
C GLN A 248 -11.72 20.44 3.57
N LEU A 249 -10.66 19.66 3.37
CA LEU A 249 -9.35 20.21 3.04
C LEU A 249 -9.37 20.90 1.70
N LYS A 250 -9.22 22.22 1.75
CA LYS A 250 -8.85 23.01 0.59
C LYS A 250 -7.34 22.91 0.42
N LEU A 251 -6.92 21.88 -0.29
CA LEU A 251 -5.52 21.75 -0.71
C LEU A 251 -5.21 22.85 -1.72
N VAL A 252 -4.02 23.44 -1.60
CA VAL A 252 -3.50 24.43 -2.55
C VAL A 252 -3.40 23.75 -3.92
N GLN A 253 -4.00 24.38 -4.93
CA GLN A 253 -4.04 23.84 -6.29
C GLN A 253 -3.05 24.52 -7.24
N ASN A 254 -2.62 25.74 -6.95
CA ASN A 254 -1.78 26.55 -7.83
C ASN A 254 -0.61 27.14 -7.03
N LEU A 255 0.47 27.49 -7.72
CA LEU A 255 1.66 28.13 -7.14
C LEU A 255 1.86 29.51 -7.76
N GLU A 256 1.64 30.57 -6.99
CA GLU A 256 1.96 31.92 -7.42
C GLU A 256 3.37 32.31 -6.96
N LYS A 257 4.13 33.01 -7.82
CA LYS A 257 5.48 33.48 -7.48
C LYS A 257 5.41 34.44 -6.29
N GLY A 258 6.29 34.26 -5.31
CA GLY A 258 6.34 35.07 -4.08
C GLY A 258 5.29 34.73 -3.01
N GLN A 259 4.33 33.83 -3.31
CA GLN A 259 3.31 33.41 -2.35
C GLN A 259 3.91 32.67 -1.15
N PHE A 260 4.92 31.83 -1.40
CA PHE A 260 5.58 31.02 -0.38
C PHE A 260 7.06 31.38 -0.30
N LEU A 261 7.57 31.50 0.92
CA LEU A 261 9.00 31.72 1.21
C LEU A 261 9.70 30.41 1.60
N LYS A 262 8.93 29.39 2.00
CA LYS A 262 9.48 28.11 2.43
C LYS A 262 8.60 26.96 1.96
N VAL A 263 9.24 25.90 1.46
CA VAL A 263 8.57 24.71 0.93
C VAL A 263 9.14 23.46 1.59
N TYR A 264 8.27 22.68 2.22
CA TYR A 264 8.57 21.40 2.84
C TYR A 264 8.05 20.27 1.98
N ILE A 265 8.90 19.32 1.61
CA ILE A 265 8.53 18.26 0.66
C ILE A 265 8.69 16.90 1.34
N ASP A 266 7.58 16.18 1.48
CA ASP A 266 7.56 14.78 1.90
C ASP A 266 8.00 13.89 0.73
N CYS A 267 9.28 13.53 0.73
CA CYS A 267 9.91 12.87 -0.40
C CYS A 267 9.66 11.36 -0.45
N ASP A 268 9.21 10.73 0.64
CA ASP A 268 8.96 9.27 0.67
C ASP A 268 7.83 8.88 -0.30
N ASN A 269 6.80 9.73 -0.46
CA ASN A 269 5.75 9.49 -1.46
C ASN A 269 6.22 9.77 -2.89
N CYS A 270 7.32 10.51 -3.06
CA CYS A 270 7.79 10.90 -4.38
C CYS A 270 8.41 9.73 -5.15
N TYR A 271 8.88 8.68 -4.47
CA TYR A 271 9.51 7.51 -5.09
C TYR A 271 8.65 6.76 -6.11
N TYR A 272 7.33 6.97 -6.07
CA TYR A 272 6.37 6.28 -6.94
C TYR A 272 5.55 7.24 -7.81
N LEU A 273 5.83 8.54 -7.77
CA LEU A 273 5.12 9.51 -8.60
C LEU A 273 5.46 9.36 -10.08
N GLU A 274 6.73 9.07 -10.37
CA GLU A 274 7.24 8.94 -11.72
C GLU A 274 7.53 7.47 -12.07
N LYS A 275 7.28 7.12 -13.34
CA LYS A 275 7.54 5.77 -13.85
C LYS A 275 9.03 5.40 -13.73
N CYS A 276 9.92 6.38 -13.93
CA CYS A 276 11.37 6.17 -13.78
C CYS A 276 11.78 5.93 -12.32
N PHE A 277 11.23 6.71 -11.36
CA PHE A 277 11.50 6.51 -9.93
C PHE A 277 11.05 5.13 -9.46
N SER A 278 9.88 4.67 -9.93
CA SER A 278 9.40 3.33 -9.63
C SER A 278 10.38 2.24 -10.09
N LYS A 279 11.01 2.40 -11.27
CA LYS A 279 12.04 1.46 -11.76
C LYS A 279 13.29 1.43 -10.88
N PHE A 280 13.75 2.58 -10.39
CA PHE A 280 14.88 2.66 -9.47
C PHE A 280 14.53 2.12 -8.08
N ALA A 281 13.32 2.39 -7.58
CA ALA A 281 12.85 1.94 -6.27
C ALA A 281 12.78 0.41 -6.21
N ILE A 282 12.32 -0.24 -7.28
CA ILE A 282 12.31 -1.72 -7.40
C ILE A 282 13.73 -2.30 -7.32
N LYS A 283 14.74 -1.58 -7.82
CA LYS A 283 16.15 -2.00 -7.75
C LYS A 283 16.80 -1.68 -6.40
N GLY A 284 16.16 -0.86 -5.56
CA GLY A 284 16.73 -0.34 -4.33
C GLY A 284 17.68 0.84 -4.52
N ASP A 285 17.68 1.47 -5.71
CA ASP A 285 18.55 2.59 -6.09
C ASP A 285 18.01 3.93 -5.56
N PHE A 286 17.65 3.99 -4.26
CA PHE A 286 16.98 5.16 -3.67
C PHE A 286 17.83 6.43 -3.74
N MET A 287 19.16 6.33 -3.62
CA MET A 287 20.06 7.49 -3.74
C MET A 287 19.90 8.22 -5.08
N VAL A 288 19.73 7.48 -6.18
CA VAL A 288 19.53 8.06 -7.52
C VAL A 288 18.20 8.81 -7.60
N ILE A 289 17.16 8.28 -6.97
CA ILE A 289 15.85 8.95 -6.90
C ILE A 289 15.97 10.25 -6.09
N GLU A 290 16.65 10.20 -4.94
CA GLU A 290 16.87 11.36 -4.07
C GLU A 290 17.67 12.46 -4.80
N GLU A 291 18.73 12.11 -5.54
CA GLU A 291 19.51 13.04 -6.37
C GLU A 291 18.65 13.71 -7.45
N LYS A 292 17.76 12.95 -8.11
CA LYS A 292 16.85 13.49 -9.12
C LYS A 292 15.81 14.43 -8.53
N ILE A 293 15.20 14.06 -7.39
CA ILE A 293 14.28 14.94 -6.66
C ILE A 293 15.02 16.23 -6.26
N ALA A 294 16.22 16.12 -5.70
CA ALA A 294 17.01 17.28 -5.30
C ALA A 294 17.37 18.18 -6.50
N THR A 295 17.68 17.58 -7.66
CA THR A 295 17.96 18.31 -8.91
C THR A 295 16.73 19.06 -9.41
N LEU A 296 15.56 18.41 -9.49
CA LEU A 296 14.30 19.08 -9.83
C LEU A 296 14.01 20.25 -8.89
N MET A 297 14.28 20.06 -7.59
CA MET A 297 14.03 21.06 -6.57
C MET A 297 15.00 22.24 -6.64
N LYS A 298 16.23 22.02 -7.14
CA LYS A 298 17.16 23.10 -7.45
C LYS A 298 16.71 23.93 -8.64
N VAL A 299 16.19 23.29 -9.68
CA VAL A 299 15.62 24.00 -10.85
C VAL A 299 14.39 24.80 -10.41
N PHE A 300 13.51 24.20 -9.60
CA PHE A 300 12.39 24.90 -8.97
C PHE A 300 12.84 26.14 -8.18
N GLN A 301 13.82 25.98 -7.27
CA GLN A 301 14.34 27.08 -6.46
C GLN A 301 14.91 28.23 -7.31
N ARG A 302 15.56 27.94 -8.44
CA ARG A 302 16.08 28.98 -9.35
C ARG A 302 14.96 29.81 -10.00
N ASN A 303 13.79 29.21 -10.21
CA ASN A 303 12.63 29.87 -10.82
C ASN A 303 11.77 30.67 -9.82
N TYR A 304 12.00 30.48 -8.51
CA TYR A 304 11.31 31.16 -7.42
C TYR A 304 12.34 31.87 -6.52
N GLU A 305 12.55 33.16 -6.79
CA GLU A 305 13.49 33.96 -6.00
C GLU A 305 13.14 33.92 -4.51
N ASN A 306 14.19 33.79 -3.68
CA ASN A 306 14.10 33.81 -2.21
C ASN A 306 13.29 32.68 -1.55
N ILE A 307 13.09 31.54 -2.23
CA ILE A 307 12.43 30.38 -1.65
C ILE A 307 13.42 29.44 -0.94
N GLU A 308 13.10 29.09 0.31
CA GLU A 308 13.79 28.02 1.05
C GLU A 308 13.14 26.67 0.75
N VAL A 309 13.93 25.69 0.34
CA VAL A 309 13.45 24.34 0.04
C VAL A 309 14.00 23.35 1.06
N ILE A 310 13.11 22.56 1.65
CA ILE A 310 13.45 21.55 2.65
C ILE A 310 12.89 20.20 2.19
N LEU A 311 13.80 19.29 1.84
CA LEU A 311 13.47 17.90 1.48
C LEU A 311 13.46 17.03 2.72
N ILE A 312 12.40 16.27 2.93
CA ILE A 312 12.22 15.43 4.12
C ILE A 312 12.08 13.97 3.68
N PHE A 313 13.00 13.14 4.18
CA PHE A 313 13.03 11.70 3.94
C PHE A 313 12.86 10.91 5.23
N SER A 314 12.32 9.70 5.15
CA SER A 314 12.35 8.75 6.26
C SER A 314 13.76 8.25 6.57
N ASP A 315 14.49 7.77 5.56
CA ASP A 315 15.88 7.32 5.63
C ASP A 315 16.64 7.70 4.35
N SER A 316 17.19 8.91 4.30
CA SER A 316 17.90 9.41 3.12
C SER A 316 19.21 8.65 2.89
N GLN A 317 19.37 8.06 1.71
CA GLN A 317 20.66 7.52 1.27
C GLN A 317 21.61 8.61 0.79
N LEU A 318 21.09 9.72 0.26
CA LEU A 318 21.87 10.88 -0.19
C LEU A 318 22.61 11.54 0.99
N LEU A 319 21.97 11.71 2.15
CA LEU A 319 22.63 12.25 3.35
C LEU A 319 23.79 11.37 3.86
N LYS A 320 23.75 10.06 3.58
CA LYS A 320 24.85 9.14 3.94
C LYS A 320 26.08 9.36 3.04
N ASN A 321 25.88 9.91 1.84
CA ASN A 321 26.94 10.25 0.90
C ASN A 321 27.27 11.76 0.95
N ARG A 322 28.18 12.14 1.86
CA ARG A 322 28.55 13.55 2.08
C ARG A 322 29.01 14.29 0.82
N ARG A 323 29.70 13.61 -0.10
CA ARG A 323 30.20 14.23 -1.34
C ARG A 323 29.03 14.65 -2.23
N GLN A 324 28.10 13.73 -2.51
CA GLN A 324 26.92 14.04 -3.34
C GLN A 324 26.00 15.06 -2.66
N MET A 325 25.76 14.89 -1.36
CA MET A 325 24.95 15.81 -0.56
C MET A 325 25.45 17.27 -0.64
N SER A 326 26.77 17.48 -0.62
CA SER A 326 27.38 18.82 -0.66
C SER A 326 27.10 19.59 -1.95
N LEU A 327 26.69 18.91 -3.04
CA LEU A 327 26.29 19.56 -4.29
C LEU A 327 24.94 20.29 -4.17
N PHE A 328 24.11 19.89 -3.20
CA PHE A 328 22.76 20.41 -3.05
C PHE A 328 22.61 21.35 -1.86
N ILE A 329 23.21 21.05 -0.72
CA ILE A 329 22.93 21.76 0.52
C ILE A 329 23.52 23.18 0.50
N ASN A 330 22.69 24.16 0.83
CA ASN A 330 23.10 25.52 1.14
C ASN A 330 22.11 26.16 2.15
N LYS A 331 22.28 27.44 2.48
CA LYS A 331 21.42 28.12 3.47
C LYS A 331 19.92 28.07 3.11
N SER A 332 19.57 28.09 1.82
CA SER A 332 18.20 28.06 1.33
C SER A 332 17.75 26.68 0.83
N PHE A 333 18.58 25.64 0.95
CA PHE A 333 18.28 24.31 0.45
C PHE A 333 18.78 23.25 1.43
N GLN A 334 17.85 22.63 2.15
CA GLN A 334 18.15 21.67 3.20
C GLN A 334 17.60 20.29 2.84
N ILE A 335 18.30 19.27 3.31
CA ILE A 335 17.87 17.88 3.22
C ILE A 335 17.86 17.33 4.64
N LEU A 336 16.71 16.82 5.07
CA LEU A 336 16.48 16.25 6.39
C LEU A 336 16.11 14.77 6.25
N SER A 337 16.57 13.96 7.19
CA SER A 337 16.20 12.55 7.32
C SER A 337 15.69 12.30 8.72
N ALA A 338 14.60 11.55 8.84
CA ALA A 338 14.08 11.16 10.13
C ALA A 338 15.05 10.18 10.83
N ILE A 339 15.49 9.15 10.12
CA ILE A 339 16.44 8.18 10.63
C ILE A 339 17.86 8.71 10.41
N PRO A 340 18.78 8.60 11.40
CA PRO A 340 18.62 7.88 12.68
C PRO A 340 18.12 8.70 13.87
N GLN A 341 17.91 10.02 13.76
CA GLN A 341 17.64 10.89 14.91
C GLN A 341 16.25 10.68 15.52
N PHE A 342 15.30 10.23 14.71
CA PHE A 342 13.89 10.05 15.05
C PHE A 342 13.46 8.62 14.77
N ARG A 343 12.43 8.15 15.49
CA ARG A 343 11.85 6.81 15.26
C ARG A 343 11.00 6.79 14.00
N SER A 344 10.50 7.94 13.57
CA SER A 344 9.64 8.06 12.40
C SER A 344 9.65 9.47 11.80
N THR A 345 9.28 9.58 10.52
CA THR A 345 9.06 10.87 9.85
C THR A 345 8.03 11.73 10.60
N LYS A 346 7.03 11.11 11.25
CA LYS A 346 6.03 11.81 12.07
C LYS A 346 6.66 12.60 13.23
N GLU A 347 7.65 12.01 13.91
CA GLU A 347 8.35 12.68 15.02
C GLU A 347 9.18 13.87 14.53
N LEU A 348 9.87 13.70 13.39
CA LEU A 348 10.58 14.80 12.74
C LEU A 348 9.63 15.96 12.38
N TYR A 349 8.46 15.67 11.79
CA TYR A 349 7.45 16.69 11.51
C TYR A 349 6.91 17.37 12.77
N ASN A 350 6.69 16.63 13.86
CA ASN A 350 6.29 17.23 15.12
C ASN A 350 7.34 18.23 15.62
N GLN A 351 8.62 17.85 15.65
CA GLN A 351 9.67 18.77 16.06
C GLN A 351 9.77 19.99 15.13
N LEU A 352 9.67 19.79 13.81
CA LEU A 352 9.66 20.90 12.85
C LEU A 352 8.50 21.85 13.13
N LEU A 353 7.28 21.34 13.24
CA LEU A 353 6.08 22.15 13.48
C LEU A 353 6.11 22.85 14.84
N ASP A 354 6.64 22.20 15.88
CA ASP A 354 6.79 22.78 17.20
C ASP A 354 7.81 23.93 17.16
N SER A 355 8.91 23.80 16.40
CA SER A 355 9.88 24.89 16.19
C SER A 355 9.29 26.06 15.37
N MET A 356 8.32 25.79 14.50
CA MET A 356 7.65 26.80 13.69
C MET A 356 6.57 27.57 14.45
N SER A 357 6.09 27.06 15.60
CA SER A 357 5.00 27.68 16.38
C SER A 357 5.28 29.15 16.80
N GLN A 358 6.54 29.59 16.72
CA GLN A 358 6.97 30.95 16.99
C GLN A 358 6.88 31.91 15.78
N GLN A 359 6.60 31.42 14.57
CA GLN A 359 6.45 32.23 13.35
C GLN A 359 5.17 31.90 12.58
N PRO A 360 4.54 32.87 11.89
CA PRO A 360 3.33 32.61 11.13
C PRO A 360 3.60 31.64 9.97
N ASN A 361 3.00 30.44 10.05
CA ASN A 361 3.03 29.38 9.03
C ASN A 361 2.43 29.77 7.66
N GLU A 362 2.02 31.04 7.49
CA GLU A 362 1.21 31.50 6.36
C GLU A 362 2.00 31.56 5.04
N LYS A 363 3.33 31.70 5.10
CA LYS A 363 4.22 31.68 3.92
C LYS A 363 4.98 30.37 3.73
N SER A 364 4.60 29.33 4.45
CA SER A 364 5.14 27.98 4.29
C SER A 364 4.16 27.11 3.51
N LEU A 365 4.66 26.31 2.56
CA LEU A 365 3.89 25.30 1.84
C LEU A 365 4.39 23.90 2.19
N PHE A 366 3.48 22.99 2.51
CA PHE A 366 3.80 21.58 2.73
C PHE A 366 3.28 20.73 1.57
N ILE A 367 4.16 19.92 0.98
CA ILE A 367 3.85 19.06 -0.16
C ILE A 367 3.90 17.61 0.30
N SER A 368 2.75 16.94 0.29
CA SER A 368 2.66 15.51 0.62
C SER A 368 1.38 14.91 0.06
N SER A 369 1.46 13.67 -0.44
CA SER A 369 0.29 12.83 -0.73
C SER A 369 -0.04 11.84 0.41
N ASN A 370 0.74 11.84 1.50
CA ASN A 370 0.47 11.00 2.66
C ASN A 370 -0.67 11.57 3.50
N ARG A 371 -1.85 10.94 3.41
CA ARG A 371 -3.06 11.35 4.13
C ARG A 371 -2.88 11.43 5.64
N MET A 372 -2.01 10.61 6.23
CA MET A 372 -1.74 10.66 7.67
C MET A 372 -0.92 11.90 8.03
N LEU A 373 0.08 12.25 7.23
CA LEU A 373 0.86 13.47 7.42
C LEU A 373 0.02 14.73 7.17
N GLN A 374 -0.78 14.77 6.09
CA GLN A 374 -1.71 15.87 5.85
C GLN A 374 -2.62 16.10 7.06
N SER A 375 -3.12 15.02 7.69
CA SER A 375 -3.92 15.12 8.92
C SER A 375 -3.17 15.78 10.07
N LEU A 376 -1.93 15.37 10.28
CA LEU A 376 -1.08 15.94 11.32
C LEU A 376 -0.86 17.44 11.09
N LEU A 377 -0.58 17.84 9.85
CA LEU A 377 -0.37 19.23 9.48
C LEU A 377 -1.62 20.08 9.80
N ILE A 378 -2.81 19.55 9.54
CA ILE A 378 -4.08 20.23 9.86
C ILE A 378 -4.31 20.30 11.36
N GLU A 379 -4.07 19.22 12.10
CA GLU A 379 -4.13 19.20 13.56
C GLU A 379 -3.19 20.26 14.17
N LYS A 380 -2.11 20.61 13.44
CA LYS A 380 -1.15 21.68 13.78
C LYS A 380 -1.45 23.03 13.10
N ASN A 381 -2.68 23.23 12.60
CA ASN A 381 -3.16 24.47 11.96
C ASN A 381 -2.36 24.94 10.72
N VAL A 382 -1.73 24.02 9.99
CA VAL A 382 -1.08 24.33 8.71
C VAL A 382 -2.15 24.53 7.63
N LYS A 383 -2.20 25.74 7.04
CA LYS A 383 -3.20 26.12 6.03
C LYS A 383 -2.79 25.69 4.61
N ASN A 384 -1.50 25.75 4.28
CA ASN A 384 -1.03 25.58 2.91
C ASN A 384 -0.45 24.17 2.72
N ILE A 385 -1.28 23.28 2.18
CA ILE A 385 -0.91 21.90 1.90
C ILE A 385 -1.23 21.59 0.44
N MET A 386 -0.29 20.99 -0.29
CA MET A 386 -0.46 20.58 -1.69
C MET A 386 -0.15 19.08 -1.84
N GLU A 387 -0.85 18.42 -2.78
CA GLU A 387 -0.53 17.03 -3.11
C GLU A 387 0.76 16.95 -3.93
N SER A 388 1.60 15.93 -3.67
CA SER A 388 2.86 15.76 -4.39
C SER A 388 2.63 15.61 -5.90
N GLN A 389 1.65 14.82 -6.33
CA GLN A 389 1.35 14.65 -7.76
C GLN A 389 0.99 15.98 -8.44
N ARG A 390 0.20 16.83 -7.77
CA ARG A 390 -0.16 18.16 -8.29
C ARG A 390 1.06 19.07 -8.38
N PHE A 391 1.90 19.06 -7.35
CA PHE A 391 3.13 19.85 -7.32
C PHE A 391 4.07 19.49 -8.47
N PHE A 392 4.37 18.20 -8.66
CA PHE A 392 5.26 17.75 -9.74
C PHE A 392 4.67 18.00 -11.13
N LYS A 393 3.34 17.96 -11.28
CA LYS A 393 2.68 18.38 -12.51
C LYS A 393 2.89 19.87 -12.81
N ILE A 394 2.77 20.75 -11.81
CA ILE A 394 3.05 22.18 -11.97
C ILE A 394 4.52 22.41 -12.34
N LEU A 395 5.45 21.67 -11.72
CA LEU A 395 6.86 21.74 -12.10
C LEU A 395 7.07 21.40 -13.57
N GLN A 396 6.45 20.32 -14.05
CA GLN A 396 6.57 19.85 -15.41
C GLN A 396 5.92 20.81 -16.41
N ASP A 397 4.68 21.20 -16.15
CA ASP A 397 3.84 21.93 -17.11
C ASP A 397 4.17 23.43 -17.14
N ASP A 398 4.38 24.05 -15.97
CA ASP A 398 4.37 25.51 -15.84
C ASP A 398 5.76 26.13 -15.57
N LEU A 399 6.76 25.32 -15.17
CA LEU A 399 8.02 25.85 -14.62
C LEU A 399 9.28 25.36 -15.33
N ILE A 400 9.44 24.05 -15.43
CA ILE A 400 10.65 23.41 -16.00
C ILE A 400 10.43 23.11 -17.48
N GLY A 401 9.20 22.78 -17.87
CA GLY A 401 8.89 22.28 -19.20
C GLY A 401 9.17 20.79 -19.32
N ILE A 402 8.42 20.13 -20.21
CA ILE A 402 8.40 18.66 -20.31
C ILE A 402 9.76 18.07 -20.71
N GLU A 403 10.53 18.76 -21.55
CA GLU A 403 11.81 18.29 -22.07
C GLU A 403 12.91 18.29 -21.01
N GLU A 404 13.10 19.42 -20.32
CA GLU A 404 14.09 19.52 -19.24
C GLU A 404 13.71 18.64 -18.05
N TYR A 405 12.41 18.57 -17.72
CA TYR A 405 11.91 17.66 -16.69
C TYR A 405 12.23 16.20 -17.05
N ALA A 406 11.97 15.77 -18.29
CA ALA A 406 12.30 14.43 -18.76
C ALA A 406 13.81 14.17 -18.80
N ALA A 407 14.62 15.16 -19.17
CA ALA A 407 16.08 15.03 -19.17
C ALA A 407 16.61 14.73 -17.75
N ILE A 408 16.14 15.46 -16.73
CA ILE A 408 16.53 15.21 -15.34
C ILE A 408 16.10 13.80 -14.89
N LEU A 409 14.93 13.33 -15.34
CA LEU A 409 14.39 12.02 -14.99
C LEU A 409 15.05 10.84 -15.72
N CYS A 410 15.52 11.03 -16.96
CA CYS A 410 16.02 9.95 -17.83
C CYS A 410 17.54 9.72 -17.80
N ILE A 411 18.33 10.70 -17.34
CA ILE A 411 19.80 10.57 -17.17
C ILE A 411 20.12 9.71 -15.96
#